data_AF-A0A7V9RGE0-F1
#
_entry.id   AF-A0A7V9RGE0-F1
#
_cell.length_a   1.000
_cell.length_b   1.000
_cell.length_c   1.000
_cell.angle_alpha   90.00
_cell.angle_beta   90.00
_cell.angle_gamma   90.00
#
_symmetry.space_group_name_H-M   'P 1'
#
loop_
_entity.id
_entity.type
_entity.pdbx_description
1 polymer ?
#
loop_
_entity_poly.entity_id
_entity_poly.type
_entity_poly.pdbx_seq_one_letter_code
_entity_poly.pdbx_strand_id
1 'polypeptide(L)'
;GYTYGYSGDPARFIRYGVDLQNYFRLAEGPRTLATRVYLEGVTGGYGEVSFYNLPRLGGPLLLRGFQQDQYRDRVAAMTSVEYRFDAGDYLSGFVFSDVGRVFSQPQDISLSDLRIGLGGGIELHSKKSFLGRFTVATSTDGGLFFSLSFDPGYDVKVRVERR
;
A
#
# COMPACT_ATOMS: atom_id res chain seq x y z
N GLY A 1 -14.53 2.57 -4.91
CA GLY A 1 -15.88 2.00 -4.72
C GLY A 1 -16.71 2.96 -3.90
N TYR A 2 -18.01 3.06 -4.15
CA TYR A 2 -18.92 3.95 -3.42
C TYR A 2 -19.73 3.11 -2.42
N THR A 3 -19.50 3.29 -1.12
CA THR A 3 -20.33 2.64 -0.09
C THR A 3 -21.31 3.69 0.45
N TYR A 4 -22.59 3.51 0.16
CA TYR A 4 -23.66 4.30 0.78
C TYR A 4 -24.08 3.57 2.06
N GLY A 5 -23.86 4.20 3.23
CA GLY A 5 -24.35 3.68 4.50
C GLY A 5 -25.88 3.79 4.53
N TYR A 6 -26.59 2.68 4.46
CA TYR A 6 -28.04 2.62 4.70
C TYR A 6 -28.27 2.16 6.14
N SER A 7 -29.20 2.83 6.83
CA SER A 7 -29.68 2.59 8.20
C SER A 7 -28.99 3.36 9.33
N GLY A 8 -29.49 4.57 9.62
CA GLY A 8 -29.69 5.01 11.01
C GLY A 8 -28.53 5.65 11.78
N ASP A 9 -27.44 6.03 11.14
CA ASP A 9 -26.32 6.72 11.81
C ASP A 9 -26.46 8.25 11.63
N PRO A 10 -26.50 9.08 12.70
CA PRO A 10 -26.55 10.54 12.59
C PRO A 10 -25.27 11.16 11.97
N ALA A 11 -24.28 10.35 11.61
CA ALA A 11 -23.04 10.77 10.98
C ALA A 11 -23.23 11.05 9.47
N ARG A 12 -23.46 12.31 9.10
CA ARG A 12 -23.62 12.77 7.71
C ARG A 12 -22.27 12.93 7.00
N PHE A 13 -21.53 11.84 6.80
CA PHE A 13 -20.25 11.88 6.07
C PHE A 13 -20.24 11.04 4.79
N ILE A 14 -19.46 11.49 3.81
CA ILE A 14 -19.21 10.79 2.55
C ILE A 14 -17.77 10.32 2.57
N ARG A 15 -17.57 9.04 2.26
CA ARG A 15 -16.25 8.43 2.07
C ARG A 15 -16.05 8.14 0.59
N TYR A 16 -14.90 8.55 0.06
CA TYR A 16 -14.49 8.28 -1.31
C TYR A 16 -13.08 7.72 -1.31
N GLY A 17 -12.78 6.85 -2.27
CA GLY A 17 -11.47 6.21 -2.34
C GLY A 17 -11.17 5.64 -3.71
N VAL A 18 -9.90 5.72 -4.07
CA VAL A 18 -9.30 5.28 -5.32
C VAL A 18 -8.07 4.44 -4.96
N ASP A 19 -8.02 3.22 -5.46
CA ASP A 19 -6.86 2.34 -5.36
C ASP A 19 -6.57 1.80 -6.74
N LEU A 20 -5.45 2.21 -7.31
CA LEU A 20 -5.02 1.90 -8.66
C LEU A 20 -3.71 1.16 -8.59
N GLN A 21 -3.65 -0.03 -9.18
CA GLN A 21 -2.44 -0.83 -9.25
C GLN A 21 -2.15 -1.22 -10.69
N ASN A 22 -0.93 -0.96 -11.13
CA ASN A 22 -0.46 -1.25 -12.48
C ASN A 22 0.82 -2.08 -12.42
N TYR A 23 0.97 -2.99 -13.39
CA TYR A 23 2.13 -3.86 -13.51
C TYR A 23 2.75 -3.69 -14.89
N PHE A 24 3.99 -3.24 -14.93
CA PHE A 24 4.76 -3.04 -16.14
C PHE A 24 5.87 -4.09 -16.22
N ARG A 25 5.94 -4.80 -17.34
CA ARG A 25 7.10 -5.66 -17.66
C ARG A 25 8.16 -4.79 -18.32
N LEU A 26 9.28 -4.55 -17.64
CA LEU A 26 10.31 -3.61 -18.13
C LEU A 26 11.25 -4.21 -19.17
N ALA A 27 11.38 -5.54 -19.24
CA ALA A 27 12.31 -6.21 -20.14
C ALA A 27 11.80 -7.61 -20.52
N GLU A 28 12.39 -8.19 -21.57
CA GLU A 28 12.30 -9.62 -21.87
C GLU A 28 12.99 -10.41 -20.74
N GLY A 29 12.25 -10.68 -19.67
CA GLY A 29 12.77 -11.36 -18.49
C GLY A 29 11.80 -11.28 -17.31
N PRO A 30 12.12 -11.96 -16.19
CA PRO A 30 11.26 -12.01 -15.01
C PRO A 30 11.39 -10.76 -14.13
N ARG A 31 11.31 -9.57 -14.74
CA ARG A 31 11.45 -8.28 -14.08
C ARG A 31 10.16 -7.50 -14.25
N THR A 32 9.47 -7.23 -13.14
CA THR A 32 8.18 -6.55 -13.15
C THR A 32 8.24 -5.35 -12.22
N LEU A 33 7.80 -4.20 -12.70
CA LEU A 33 7.57 -3.02 -11.89
C LEU A 33 6.08 -2.95 -11.57
N ALA A 34 5.74 -3.02 -10.30
CA ALA A 34 4.41 -2.75 -9.81
C ALA A 34 4.37 -1.31 -9.29
N THR A 35 3.34 -0.56 -9.67
CA THR A 35 3.06 0.77 -9.13
C THR A 35 1.67 0.77 -8.55
N ARG A 36 1.50 1.34 -7.36
CA ARG A 36 0.20 1.48 -6.71
C ARG A 36 0.00 2.93 -6.30
N VAL A 37 -1.20 3.45 -6.54
CA VAL A 37 -1.64 4.76 -6.09
C VAL A 37 -2.90 4.55 -5.28
N TYR A 38 -2.87 4.97 -4.02
CA TYR A 38 -3.98 4.89 -3.10
C TYR A 38 -4.34 6.30 -2.63
N LEU A 39 -5.62 6.63 -2.71
CA LEU A 39 -6.16 7.89 -2.22
C LEU A 39 -7.50 7.61 -1.56
N GLU A 40 -7.69 8.10 -0.35
CA GLU A 40 -8.91 7.92 0.41
C GLU A 40 -9.24 9.19 1.16
N GLY A 41 -10.50 9.59 1.16
CA GLY A 41 -10.94 10.80 1.82
C GLY A 41 -12.34 10.67 2.41
N VAL A 42 -12.58 11.47 3.44
CA VAL A 42 -13.87 11.58 4.12
C VAL A 42 -14.26 13.06 4.25
N THR A 43 -15.45 13.42 3.76
CA THR A 43 -16.06 14.74 3.94
C THR A 43 -17.24 14.66 4.89
N GLY A 44 -17.31 15.57 5.86
CA GLY A 44 -18.39 15.69 6.84
C GLY A 44 -18.11 16.83 7.82
N GLY A 45 -19.12 17.32 8.54
CA GLY A 45 -18.99 18.41 9.50
C GLY A 45 -17.99 18.12 10.63
N TYR A 46 -17.53 19.17 11.34
CA TYR A 46 -16.75 18.99 12.57
C TYR A 46 -17.61 18.28 13.62
N GLY A 47 -17.13 17.13 14.12
CA GLY A 47 -17.87 16.30 15.09
C GLY A 47 -18.74 15.19 14.46
N GLU A 48 -18.97 15.20 13.15
CA GLU A 48 -19.75 14.16 12.46
C GLU A 48 -18.89 12.97 12.03
N VAL A 49 -17.58 13.17 11.84
CA VAL A 49 -16.63 12.10 11.47
C VAL A 49 -15.90 11.62 12.71
N SER A 50 -16.27 10.43 13.18
CA SER A 50 -15.56 9.76 14.28
C SER A 50 -14.11 9.46 13.92
N PHE A 51 -13.20 9.52 14.90
CA PHE A 51 -11.77 9.20 14.73
C PHE A 51 -11.53 7.80 14.13
N TYR A 52 -12.45 6.85 14.37
CA TYR A 52 -12.38 5.51 13.79
C TYR A 52 -12.64 5.47 12.28
N ASN A 53 -13.35 6.45 11.74
CA ASN A 53 -13.72 6.54 10.32
C ASN A 53 -12.69 7.30 9.47
N LEU A 54 -11.71 7.96 10.12
CA LEU A 54 -10.65 8.67 9.42
C LEU A 54 -9.78 7.68 8.63
N PRO A 55 -9.46 8.02 7.36
CA PRO A 55 -8.42 7.36 6.58
C PRO A 55 -7.10 7.23 7.36
N ARG A 56 -6.36 6.16 7.06
CA ARG A 56 -5.18 5.76 7.83
C ARG A 56 -4.04 5.42 6.89
N LEU A 57 -2.82 5.78 7.25
CA LEU A 57 -1.59 5.38 6.59
C LEU A 57 -0.62 4.77 7.61
N GLY A 58 0.17 3.81 7.13
CA GLY A 58 1.12 3.05 7.94
C GLY A 58 0.91 1.55 7.80
N GLY A 59 1.89 0.78 8.27
CA GLY A 59 1.85 -0.67 8.25
C GLY A 59 2.24 -1.31 6.92
N PRO A 60 2.13 -2.64 6.80
CA PRO A 60 2.73 -3.40 5.71
C PRO A 60 2.04 -3.24 4.35
N LEU A 61 0.80 -2.71 4.31
CA LEU A 61 -0.02 -2.66 3.09
C LEU A 61 -0.07 -1.29 2.41
N LEU A 62 0.00 -0.20 3.19
CA LEU A 62 -0.15 1.16 2.67
C LEU A 62 1.19 1.90 2.70
N LEU A 63 1.82 2.03 3.87
CA LEU A 63 3.07 2.78 4.00
C LEU A 63 4.06 1.96 4.82
N ARG A 64 4.82 1.09 4.14
CA ARG A 64 5.77 0.19 4.78
C ARG A 64 6.91 0.98 5.41
N GLY A 65 7.44 0.47 6.53
CA GLY A 65 8.45 1.17 7.31
C GLY A 65 7.86 2.12 8.37
N PHE A 66 6.54 2.20 8.49
CA PHE A 66 5.83 2.96 9.52
C PHE A 66 4.93 2.04 10.34
N GLN A 67 4.61 2.46 11.58
CA GLN A 67 3.70 1.70 12.43
C GLN A 67 2.30 1.60 11.81
N GLN A 68 1.56 0.54 12.14
CA GLN A 68 0.20 0.35 11.66
C GLN A 68 -0.69 1.53 12.06
N ASP A 69 -1.40 2.09 11.09
CA ASP A 69 -2.32 3.21 11.28
C ASP A 69 -1.71 4.43 12.02
N GLN A 70 -0.40 4.63 11.89
CA GLN A 70 0.36 5.69 12.58
C GLN A 70 -0.15 7.09 12.21
N TYR A 71 -0.55 7.30 10.95
CA TYR A 71 -1.06 8.58 10.49
C TYR A 71 -2.52 8.47 10.13
N ARG A 72 -3.32 9.42 10.60
CA ARG A 72 -4.76 9.48 10.34
C ARG A 72 -5.20 10.90 10.15
N ASP A 73 -5.94 11.14 9.09
CA ASP A 73 -6.60 12.43 8.86
C ASP A 73 -7.74 12.25 7.86
N ARG A 74 -8.44 13.33 7.54
CA ARG A 74 -9.61 13.35 6.64
C ARG A 74 -9.30 12.88 5.24
N VAL A 75 -8.06 13.06 4.76
CA VAL A 75 -7.58 12.54 3.48
C VAL A 75 -6.26 11.83 3.68
N ALA A 76 -6.09 10.67 3.05
CA ALA A 76 -4.86 9.89 2.99
C ALA A 76 -4.50 9.65 1.53
N ALA A 77 -3.25 9.94 1.15
CA ALA A 77 -2.73 9.62 -0.17
C ALA A 77 -1.41 8.85 -0.03
N MET A 78 -1.21 7.87 -0.88
CA MET A 78 -0.01 7.05 -0.94
C MET A 78 0.29 6.66 -2.38
N THR A 79 1.56 6.63 -2.72
CA THR A 79 2.07 6.04 -3.95
C THR A 79 3.19 5.07 -3.59
N SER A 80 3.16 3.89 -4.20
CA SER A 80 4.14 2.84 -4.00
C SER A 80 4.69 2.40 -5.33
N VAL A 81 6.00 2.22 -5.39
CA VAL A 81 6.71 1.65 -6.52
C VAL A 81 7.49 0.44 -6.02
N GLU A 82 7.20 -0.72 -6.57
CA GLU A 82 7.83 -1.99 -6.21
C GLU A 82 8.44 -2.63 -7.45
N TYR A 83 9.75 -2.86 -7.41
CA TYR A 83 10.47 -3.56 -8.45
C TYR A 83 10.73 -4.99 -8.02
N ARG A 84 10.22 -5.94 -8.79
CA ARG A 84 10.34 -7.39 -8.57
C ARG A 84 11.25 -8.01 -9.61
N PHE A 85 12.10 -8.94 -9.18
CA PHE A 85 13.00 -9.69 -10.05
C PHE A 85 13.09 -11.15 -9.58
N ASP A 86 13.13 -12.11 -10.50
CA ASP A 86 13.46 -13.49 -10.15
C ASP A 86 14.98 -13.62 -9.92
N ALA A 87 15.38 -14.16 -8.77
CA ALA A 87 16.77 -14.47 -8.45
C ALA A 87 17.12 -15.94 -8.75
N GLY A 88 16.11 -16.80 -8.94
CA GLY A 88 16.24 -18.19 -9.35
C GLY A 88 14.87 -18.84 -9.55
N ASP A 89 14.85 -20.17 -9.74
CA ASP A 89 13.60 -20.90 -10.03
C ASP A 89 12.63 -20.97 -8.83
N TYR A 90 13.14 -20.75 -7.61
CA TYR A 90 12.40 -20.87 -6.34
C TYR A 90 12.46 -19.60 -5.48
N LEU A 91 13.17 -18.57 -5.94
CA LEU A 91 13.44 -17.37 -5.17
C LEU A 91 13.26 -16.15 -6.06
N SER A 92 12.40 -15.23 -5.62
CA SER A 92 12.29 -13.89 -6.17
C SER A 92 12.65 -12.85 -5.12
N GLY A 93 13.18 -11.74 -5.58
CA GLY A 93 13.47 -10.56 -4.77
C GLY A 93 12.57 -9.41 -5.17
N PHE A 94 12.34 -8.50 -4.24
CA PHE A 94 11.71 -7.22 -4.54
C PHE A 94 12.31 -6.11 -3.71
N VAL A 95 12.30 -4.92 -4.27
CA VAL A 95 12.60 -3.67 -3.56
C VAL A 95 11.46 -2.71 -3.79
N PHE A 96 11.16 -1.87 -2.81
CA PHE A 96 10.07 -0.93 -2.91
C PHE A 96 10.40 0.42 -2.30
N SER A 97 9.68 1.43 -2.77
CA SER A 97 9.60 2.75 -2.20
C SER A 97 8.14 3.15 -2.10
N ASP A 98 7.71 3.47 -0.89
CA ASP A 98 6.38 3.96 -0.58
C ASP A 98 6.49 5.42 -0.15
N VAL A 99 5.60 6.27 -0.65
CA VAL A 99 5.52 7.68 -0.32
C VAL A 99 4.08 7.98 0.04
N GLY A 100 3.83 8.57 1.20
CA GLY A 100 2.47 8.87 1.62
C GLY A 100 2.36 10.08 2.51
N ARG A 101 1.15 10.62 2.59
CA ARG A 101 0.80 11.76 3.44
C ARG A 101 -0.69 11.77 3.76
N VAL A 102 -1.01 12.24 4.96
CA VAL A 102 -2.38 12.56 5.38
C VAL A 102 -2.59 14.08 5.39
N PHE A 103 -3.82 14.50 5.10
CA PHE A 103 -4.21 15.91 5.00
C PHE A 103 -5.55 16.15 5.69
N SER A 104 -5.70 17.35 6.26
CA SER A 104 -6.93 17.75 6.94
C SER A 104 -8.03 18.19 5.98
N GLN A 105 -7.70 18.64 4.78
CA GLN A 105 -8.69 18.96 3.74
C GLN A 105 -8.28 18.42 2.38
N PRO A 106 -9.24 18.06 1.49
CA PRO A 106 -8.93 17.60 0.14
C PRO A 106 -8.27 18.66 -0.74
N GLN A 107 -8.40 19.93 -0.39
CA GLN A 107 -7.84 21.06 -1.11
C GLN A 107 -6.38 21.36 -0.70
N ASP A 108 -5.93 20.79 0.43
CA ASP A 108 -4.59 21.01 1.01
C ASP A 108 -3.55 20.00 0.49
N ILE A 109 -3.80 19.38 -0.67
CA ILE A 109 -2.86 18.42 -1.26
C ILE A 109 -1.56 19.17 -1.59
N SER A 110 -0.53 18.86 -0.82
CA SER A 110 0.80 19.46 -0.93
C SER A 110 1.87 18.37 -0.93
N LEU A 111 2.93 18.61 -1.70
CA LEU A 111 4.12 17.76 -1.78
C LEU A 111 5.14 18.02 -0.64
N SER A 112 4.84 18.92 0.30
CA SER A 112 5.66 19.08 1.52
C SER A 112 5.49 17.88 2.47
N ASP A 113 6.42 17.68 3.42
CA ASP A 113 6.26 16.73 4.54
C ASP A 113 5.88 15.28 4.16
N LEU A 114 6.31 14.84 2.98
CA LEU A 114 6.07 13.49 2.50
C LEU A 114 6.80 12.48 3.39
N ARG A 115 6.07 11.42 3.76
CA ARG A 115 6.62 10.30 4.52
C ARG A 115 7.09 9.24 3.55
N ILE A 116 8.36 8.89 3.61
CA ILE A 116 8.98 7.95 2.67
C ILE A 116 9.39 6.69 3.43
N GLY A 117 8.87 5.57 2.96
CA GLY A 117 9.23 4.22 3.36
C GLY A 117 10.04 3.56 2.25
N LEU A 118 11.12 2.89 2.61
CA LEU A 118 11.99 2.17 1.68
C LEU A 118 12.23 0.77 2.21
N GLY A 119 12.35 -0.19 1.33
CA GLY A 119 12.66 -1.54 1.78
C GLY A 119 12.75 -2.53 0.67
N GLY A 120 12.78 -3.79 1.07
CA GLY A 120 12.83 -4.88 0.15
C GLY A 120 12.61 -6.19 0.87
N GLY A 121 12.62 -7.25 0.09
CA GLY A 121 12.37 -8.56 0.62
C GLY A 121 12.60 -9.64 -0.39
N ILE A 122 12.37 -10.85 0.08
CA ILE A 122 12.49 -12.07 -0.69
C ILE A 122 11.18 -12.84 -0.60
N GLU A 123 10.84 -13.50 -1.67
CA GLU A 123 9.71 -14.41 -1.73
C GLU A 123 10.21 -15.79 -2.15
N LEU A 124 9.83 -16.78 -1.36
CA LEU A 124 10.14 -18.19 -1.60
C LEU A 124 8.94 -18.84 -2.27
N HIS A 125 9.20 -19.44 -3.42
CA HIS A 125 8.18 -20.05 -4.26
C HIS A 125 8.59 -21.50 -4.52
N SER A 126 7.64 -22.43 -4.48
CA SER A 126 7.78 -23.78 -5.00
C SER A 126 7.23 -23.84 -6.43
N LYS A 127 7.50 -24.92 -7.18
CA LYS A 127 7.04 -25.06 -8.59
C LYS A 127 5.52 -24.90 -8.77
N LYS A 128 4.73 -25.05 -7.70
CA LYS A 128 3.26 -25.00 -7.72
C LYS A 128 2.63 -24.01 -6.75
N SER A 129 3.37 -23.45 -5.79
CA SER A 129 2.79 -22.66 -4.69
C SER A 129 3.77 -21.64 -4.12
N PHE A 130 3.24 -20.51 -3.67
CA PHE A 130 3.95 -19.58 -2.80
C PHE A 130 4.21 -20.23 -1.43
N LEU A 131 5.41 -20.05 -0.88
CA LEU A 131 5.79 -20.60 0.44
C LEU A 131 5.84 -19.51 1.51
N GLY A 132 6.39 -18.35 1.18
CA GLY A 132 6.50 -17.26 2.14
C GLY A 132 7.21 -16.03 1.58
N ARG A 133 6.95 -14.90 2.21
CA ARG A 133 7.55 -13.59 1.91
C ARG A 133 8.12 -13.00 3.17
N PHE A 134 9.39 -12.64 3.10
CA PHE A 134 10.07 -11.89 4.14
C PHE A 134 10.33 -10.48 3.63
N THR A 135 9.94 -9.47 4.40
CA THR A 135 10.06 -8.05 4.06
C THR A 135 10.76 -7.31 5.17
N VAL A 136 11.70 -6.45 4.80
CA VAL A 136 12.36 -5.47 5.67
C VAL A 136 12.05 -4.09 5.13
N ALA A 137 11.60 -3.20 6.01
CA ALA A 137 11.24 -1.83 5.65
C ALA A 137 11.82 -0.85 6.66
N THR A 138 12.32 0.28 6.16
CA THR A 138 12.77 1.41 6.96
C THR A 138 12.01 2.67 6.56
N SER A 139 11.89 3.64 7.45
CA SER A 139 11.29 4.95 7.18
C SER A 139 12.28 6.09 7.38
N THR A 140 11.98 7.24 6.77
CA THR A 140 12.67 8.51 7.05
C THR A 140 12.61 8.93 8.52
N ASP A 141 11.61 8.44 9.26
CA ASP A 141 11.43 8.70 10.69
C ASP A 141 12.28 7.74 11.56
N GLY A 142 13.09 6.87 10.94
CA GLY A 142 14.07 6.00 11.61
C GLY A 142 13.52 4.66 12.10
N GLY A 143 12.29 4.30 11.74
CA GLY A 143 11.69 3.03 12.16
C GLY A 143 12.10 1.86 11.26
N LEU A 144 12.51 0.74 11.84
CA LEU A 144 12.82 -0.51 11.14
C LEU A 144 11.74 -1.56 11.44
N PHE A 145 11.18 -2.14 10.37
CA PHE A 145 10.06 -3.07 10.44
C PHE A 145 10.37 -4.33 9.67
N PHE A 146 9.98 -5.46 10.24
CA PHE A 146 10.11 -6.78 9.65
C PHE A 146 8.72 -7.40 9.55
N SER A 147 8.44 -8.00 8.40
CA SER A 147 7.18 -8.70 8.15
C SER A 147 7.47 -10.04 7.51
N LEU A 148 6.85 -11.08 8.06
CA LEU A 148 6.82 -12.41 7.47
C LEU A 148 5.37 -12.73 7.13
N SER A 149 5.12 -13.14 5.90
CA SER A 149 3.79 -13.48 5.40
C SER A 149 3.82 -14.81 4.67
N PHE A 150 2.85 -15.67 4.95
CA PHE A 150 2.68 -16.97 4.27
C PHE A 150 1.52 -16.94 3.26
N ASP A 151 0.86 -15.79 3.14
CA ASP A 151 -0.14 -15.51 2.12
C ASP A 151 0.54 -14.79 0.93
N PRO A 152 0.22 -15.16 -0.33
CA PRO A 152 0.64 -14.39 -1.48
C PRO A 152 0.05 -12.97 -1.37
N GLY A 153 0.88 -12.01 -0.94
CA GLY A 153 0.44 -10.65 -0.58
C GLY A 153 -0.28 -9.84 -1.66
N TYR A 154 -0.42 -10.35 -2.89
CA TYR A 154 -1.26 -9.82 -3.97
C TYR A 154 -1.79 -10.95 -4.85
N ASP A 155 -3.05 -10.85 -5.29
CA ASP A 155 -3.72 -11.81 -6.18
C ASP A 155 -2.83 -12.10 -7.39
N VAL A 156 -2.31 -13.33 -7.44
CA VAL A 156 -1.44 -13.85 -8.50
C VAL A 156 -2.32 -14.14 -9.71
N LYS A 157 -2.90 -13.09 -10.30
CA LYS A 157 -3.39 -13.18 -11.66
C LYS A 157 -2.28 -12.76 -12.59
N VAL A 158 -1.76 -13.79 -13.26
CA VAL A 158 -1.02 -13.76 -14.52
C VAL A 158 0.51 -13.75 -14.41
N ARG A 159 1.06 -14.84 -13.84
CA ARG A 159 2.26 -15.46 -14.41
C ARG A 159 1.80 -16.20 -15.68
N VAL A 160 1.61 -15.47 -16.81
CA VAL A 160 1.48 -16.12 -18.13
C VAL A 160 2.71 -17.00 -18.31
N GLU A 161 2.45 -18.27 -18.62
CA GLU A 161 3.39 -19.33 -18.95
C GLU A 161 4.61 -18.81 -19.71
N ARG A 162 5.81 -19.18 -19.22
CA ARG A 162 6.99 -19.27 -20.08
C ARG A 162 6.65 -20.28 -21.17
N ARG A 163 6.53 -19.82 -22.41
CA ARG A 163 6.83 -20.65 -23.58
C ARG A 163 8.30 -20.48 -23.94
#